data_AF-A0A933ELT2-F1
#
_entry.id   AF-A0A933ELT2-F1
#
_cell.length_a   1.000
_cell.length_b   1.000
_cell.length_c   1.000
_cell.angle_alpha   90.00
_cell.angle_beta   90.00
_cell.angle_gamma   90.00
#
_symmetry.space_group_name_H-M   'P 1'
#
loop_
_entity.id
_entity.type
_entity.pdbx_description
1 polymer ?
#
loop_
_entity_poly.entity_id
_entity_poly.type
_entity_poly.pdbx_seq_one_letter_code
_entity_poly.pdbx_strand_id
1 'polypeptide(L)'
;IVFYNDWANLIDKSSKHKRIKNGKSEWCNKGEIHSAFEKLFAKFKNSILVVSYRDDGTPTIAELVKMLEKYKKSIEIKELDYKYVLSNGNSKEVLIIAK
;
A
#
# COMPACT_ATOMS: atom_id res chain seq x y z
N ILE A 1 15.14 8.99 6.59
CA ILE A 1 16.44 8.81 7.27
C ILE A 1 17.09 7.59 6.64
N VAL A 2 18.32 7.71 6.11
CA VAL A 2 19.03 6.62 5.44
C VAL A 2 20.23 6.22 6.31
N PHE A 3 20.40 4.92 6.57
CA PHE A 3 21.37 4.37 7.54
C PHE A 3 22.70 3.96 6.91
N TYR A 4 23.34 4.85 6.13
CA TYR A 4 24.53 4.49 5.33
C TYR A 4 25.64 3.79 6.12
N ASN A 5 25.90 4.24 7.35
CA ASN A 5 26.96 3.68 8.20
C ASN A 5 26.65 2.24 8.67
N ASP A 6 25.38 1.85 8.72
CA ASP A 6 24.94 0.55 9.25
C ASP A 6 24.62 -0.48 8.16
N TRP A 7 24.69 -0.10 6.87
CA TRP A 7 24.32 -0.97 5.77
C TRP A 7 25.07 -2.31 5.79
N ALA A 8 26.35 -2.30 6.15
CA ALA A 8 27.15 -3.52 6.26
C ALA A 8 26.56 -4.56 7.22
N ASN A 9 25.88 -4.11 8.29
CA ASN A 9 25.24 -4.97 9.30
C ASN A 9 23.82 -5.38 8.89
N LEU A 10 23.13 -4.50 8.14
CA LEU A 10 21.79 -4.72 7.63
C LEU A 10 21.75 -5.65 6.43
N ILE A 11 22.86 -5.88 5.72
CA ILE A 11 22.91 -6.79 4.57
C ILE A 11 22.83 -8.26 5.02
N ASP A 12 21.91 -9.01 4.42
CA ASP A 12 21.76 -10.45 4.55
C ASP A 12 22.79 -11.17 3.66
N LYS A 13 23.99 -11.39 4.20
CA LYS A 13 25.10 -12.07 3.51
C LYS A 13 24.80 -13.53 3.14
N SER A 14 23.75 -14.14 3.70
CA SER A 14 23.36 -15.52 3.40
C SER A 14 22.50 -15.62 2.13
N SER A 15 21.83 -14.53 1.75
CA SER A 15 21.02 -14.48 0.53
C SER A 15 21.87 -14.27 -0.72
N LYS A 16 21.52 -14.94 -1.83
CA LYS A 16 22.19 -14.78 -3.13
C LYS A 16 22.28 -13.32 -3.59
N HIS A 17 21.21 -12.55 -3.33
CA HIS A 17 21.09 -11.17 -3.76
C HIS A 17 21.56 -10.15 -2.71
N LYS A 18 22.11 -10.60 -1.57
CA LYS A 18 22.57 -9.72 -0.47
C LYS A 18 21.52 -8.66 -0.08
N ARG A 19 20.26 -9.10 0.05
CA ARG A 19 19.14 -8.21 0.38
C ARG A 19 19.38 -7.49 1.70
N ILE A 20 18.76 -6.33 1.88
CA ILE A 20 18.66 -5.72 3.20
C ILE A 20 17.75 -6.60 4.07
N LYS A 21 18.19 -6.90 5.30
CA LYS A 21 17.38 -7.54 6.33
C LYS A 21 16.24 -6.60 6.69
N ASN A 22 15.14 -6.75 6.00
CA ASN A 22 13.91 -6.06 6.36
C ASN A 22 13.32 -6.75 7.59
N GLY A 23 12.92 -5.98 8.59
CA GLY A 23 12.14 -6.49 9.73
C GLY A 23 10.78 -7.02 9.28
N LYS A 24 10.01 -7.55 10.24
CA LYS A 24 8.60 -7.88 9.99
C LYS A 24 7.86 -6.59 9.64
N SER A 25 7.44 -6.45 8.38
CA SER A 25 6.60 -5.35 7.91
C SER A 25 5.18 -5.86 7.80
N GLU A 26 4.24 -5.19 8.48
CA GLU A 26 2.81 -5.46 8.40
C GLU A 26 2.30 -5.38 6.94
N TRP A 27 2.99 -4.60 6.09
CA TRP A 27 2.70 -4.43 4.66
C TRP A 27 3.16 -5.60 3.79
N CYS A 28 4.05 -6.46 4.29
CA CYS A 28 4.53 -7.64 3.56
C CYS A 28 3.82 -8.93 4.01
N ASN A 29 2.94 -8.83 5.02
CA ASN A 29 2.19 -9.94 5.55
C ASN A 29 0.70 -9.79 5.20
N LYS A 30 0.20 -10.71 4.38
CA LYS A 30 -1.20 -10.71 3.92
C LYS A 30 -2.21 -10.73 5.08
N GLY A 31 -1.87 -11.33 6.22
CA GLY A 31 -2.75 -11.36 7.40
C GLY A 31 -2.79 -10.04 8.17
N GLU A 32 -1.77 -9.20 8.05
CA GLU A 32 -1.63 -7.94 8.82
C GLU A 32 -1.97 -6.71 7.99
N ILE A 33 -1.99 -6.82 6.65
CA ILE A 33 -2.16 -5.69 5.75
C ILE A 33 -3.52 -4.98 5.94
N HIS A 34 -4.59 -5.72 6.20
CA HIS A 34 -5.91 -5.15 6.50
C HIS A 34 -5.86 -4.30 7.79
N SER A 35 -5.18 -4.79 8.83
CA SER A 35 -5.03 -4.03 10.08
C SER A 35 -4.15 -2.80 9.88
N ALA A 36 -3.08 -2.92 9.06
CA ALA A 36 -2.21 -1.80 8.73
C ALA A 36 -2.97 -0.66 8.01
N PHE A 37 -3.83 -1.00 7.04
CA PHE A 37 -4.69 -0.02 6.36
C PHE A 37 -5.70 0.62 7.33
N GLU A 38 -6.35 -0.17 8.17
CA GLU A 38 -7.31 0.35 9.16
C GLU A 38 -6.64 1.35 10.12
N LYS A 39 -5.45 1.02 10.65
CA LYS A 39 -4.65 1.92 11.50
C LYS A 39 -4.28 3.20 10.74
N LEU A 40 -3.89 3.09 9.47
CA LEU A 40 -3.52 4.22 8.63
C LEU A 40 -4.71 5.17 8.41
N PHE A 41 -5.87 4.63 8.05
CA PHE A 41 -7.08 5.41 7.81
C PHE A 41 -7.59 6.09 9.09
N ALA A 42 -7.55 5.38 10.23
CA ALA A 42 -7.88 5.94 11.53
C ALA A 42 -6.96 7.12 11.90
N LYS A 43 -5.66 7.02 11.60
CA LYS A 43 -4.67 8.09 11.86
C LYS A 43 -4.99 9.36 11.06
N PHE A 44 -5.44 9.22 9.82
CA PHE A 44 -5.75 10.34 8.91
C PHE A 44 -7.26 10.63 8.80
N LYS A 45 -8.05 10.26 9.81
CA LYS A 45 -9.51 10.47 9.81
C LYS A 45 -9.92 11.93 9.60
N ASN A 46 -9.14 12.88 10.13
CA ASN A 46 -9.42 14.33 10.06
C ASN A 46 -8.81 15.05 8.84
N SER A 47 -8.25 14.33 7.87
CA SER A 47 -7.60 14.91 6.68
C SER A 47 -8.20 14.35 5.40
N ILE A 48 -8.11 15.05 4.27
CA ILE A 48 -8.48 14.44 2.98
C ILE A 48 -7.43 13.37 2.65
N LEU A 49 -7.88 12.15 2.35
CA LEU A 49 -6.99 11.04 1.99
C LEU A 49 -7.16 10.73 0.50
N VAL A 50 -6.04 10.68 -0.22
CA VAL A 50 -6.01 10.25 -1.61
C VAL A 50 -5.16 8.99 -1.68
N VAL A 51 -5.78 7.88 -2.09
CA VAL A 51 -5.14 6.57 -2.21
C VAL A 51 -5.04 6.20 -3.68
N SER A 52 -3.82 6.17 -4.20
CA SER A 52 -3.51 5.59 -5.50
C SER A 52 -3.24 4.09 -5.29
N TYR A 53 -3.96 3.25 -6.03
CA TYR A 53 -3.93 1.82 -5.84
C TYR A 53 -4.15 1.08 -7.16
N ARG A 54 -3.76 -0.20 -7.20
CA ARG A 54 -4.02 -1.07 -8.35
C ARG A 54 -5.23 -1.96 -8.08
N ASP A 55 -6.02 -2.21 -9.11
CA ASP A 55 -7.19 -3.10 -9.03
C ASP A 55 -6.84 -4.54 -8.61
N ASP A 56 -5.64 -5.02 -8.92
CA ASP A 56 -5.11 -6.34 -8.55
C ASP A 56 -4.43 -6.41 -7.18
N GLY A 57 -4.50 -5.33 -6.39
CA GLY A 57 -3.92 -5.27 -5.05
C GLY A 57 -4.66 -6.11 -3.99
N THR A 58 -3.98 -6.36 -2.87
CA THR A 58 -4.58 -6.92 -1.65
C THR A 58 -4.33 -5.96 -0.49
N PRO A 59 -5.36 -5.38 0.16
CA PRO A 59 -6.80 -5.61 -0.01
C PRO A 59 -7.36 -5.13 -1.36
N THR A 60 -8.55 -5.60 -1.71
CA THR A 60 -9.31 -5.17 -2.90
C THR A 60 -9.85 -3.75 -2.74
N ILE A 61 -10.19 -3.09 -3.87
CA ILE A 61 -10.79 -1.74 -3.85
C ILE A 61 -12.05 -1.69 -2.98
N ALA A 62 -12.93 -2.69 -3.09
CA ALA A 62 -14.16 -2.75 -2.30
C ALA A 62 -13.87 -2.86 -0.79
N GLU A 63 -12.84 -3.60 -0.39
CA GLU A 63 -12.41 -3.67 1.01
C GLU A 63 -11.85 -2.33 1.49
N LEU A 64 -11.01 -1.67 0.69
CA LEU A 64 -10.46 -0.36 1.03
C LEU A 64 -11.57 0.69 1.21
N VAL A 65 -12.56 0.70 0.31
CA VAL A 65 -13.72 1.60 0.40
C VAL A 65 -14.48 1.34 1.70
N LYS A 66 -14.82 0.07 2.02
CA LYS A 66 -15.49 -0.28 3.28
C LYS A 66 -14.72 0.17 4.52
N MET A 67 -13.38 0.09 4.50
CA MET A 67 -12.57 0.59 5.61
C MET A 67 -12.61 2.11 5.71
N LEU A 68 -12.58 2.82 4.59
CA LEU A 68 -12.64 4.28 4.53
C LEU A 68 -14.01 4.84 4.94
N GLU A 69 -15.11 4.17 4.59
CA GLU A 69 -16.48 4.55 4.95
C GLU A 69 -16.70 4.67 6.46
N LYS A 70 -15.93 3.92 7.26
CA LYS A 70 -15.99 3.99 8.73
C LYS A 70 -15.51 5.34 9.28
N TYR A 71 -14.60 6.00 8.57
CA TYR A 71 -13.93 7.21 9.04
C TYR A 71 -14.30 8.46 8.25
N LYS A 72 -14.84 8.31 7.03
CA LYS A 72 -15.06 9.39 6.07
C LYS A 72 -16.44 9.28 5.43
N LYS A 73 -17.06 10.43 5.17
CA LYS A 73 -18.46 10.48 4.70
C LYS A 73 -18.57 10.50 3.19
N SER A 74 -17.57 11.02 2.50
CA SER A 74 -17.59 11.15 1.04
C SER A 74 -16.38 10.42 0.47
N ILE A 75 -16.66 9.45 -0.41
CA ILE A 75 -15.64 8.67 -1.11
C ILE A 75 -15.95 8.79 -2.59
N GLU A 76 -14.97 9.26 -3.35
CA GLU A 76 -14.99 9.32 -4.80
C GLU A 76 -13.95 8.32 -5.32
N ILE A 77 -14.34 7.50 -6.29
CA ILE A 77 -13.46 6.52 -6.93
C ILE A 77 -13.31 6.93 -8.39
N LYS A 78 -12.08 7.05 -8.86
CA LYS A 78 -11.75 7.29 -10.26
C LYS A 78 -10.86 6.17 -10.75
N GLU A 79 -11.30 5.49 -11.78
CA GLU A 79 -10.50 4.47 -12.46
C GLU A 79 -9.85 5.08 -13.69
N LEU A 80 -8.58 4.74 -13.91
CA LEU A 80 -7.86 5.10 -15.10
C LEU A 80 -7.35 3.82 -15.75
N ASP A 81 -7.74 3.61 -17.00
CA ASP A 81 -7.22 2.51 -17.82
C ASP A 81 -5.76 2.83 -18.19
N TYR A 82 -4.85 2.58 -17.25
CA TYR A 82 -3.42 2.82 -17.42
C TYR A 82 -2.70 1.54 -17.84
N LYS A 83 -2.29 1.47 -19.11
CA LYS A 83 -1.50 0.34 -19.61
C LYS A 83 -0.01 0.62 -19.43
N TYR A 84 0.60 -0.04 -18.45
CA TYR A 84 2.06 -0.06 -18.31
C TYR A 84 2.69 -0.71 -19.54
N VAL A 85 3.68 -0.03 -20.15
CA VAL A 85 4.37 -0.48 -21.38
C VAL A 85 4.98 -1.87 -21.26
N LEU A 86 5.34 -2.29 -20.04
CA LEU A 86 5.98 -3.56 -19.72
C LEU A 86 5.04 -4.56 -19.02
N SER A 87 3.74 -4.27 -18.90
CA SER A 87 2.77 -5.18 -18.30
C SER A 87 2.05 -6.00 -19.37
N ASN A 88 2.07 -7.33 -19.22
CA ASN A 88 1.26 -8.24 -20.04
C ASN A 88 -0.21 -8.29 -19.57
N GLY A 89 -0.54 -7.73 -18.40
CA GLY A 89 -1.88 -7.68 -17.83
C GLY A 89 -2.53 -6.31 -17.94
N ASN A 90 -3.86 -6.28 -18.13
CA ASN A 90 -4.68 -5.07 -18.05
C ASN A 90 -4.97 -4.75 -16.57
N SER A 91 -3.97 -4.29 -15.82
CA SER A 91 -4.19 -3.73 -14.48
C SER A 91 -4.67 -2.29 -14.62
N LYS A 92 -5.76 -1.93 -13.94
CA LYS A 92 -6.24 -0.55 -13.87
C LYS A 92 -5.68 0.15 -12.65
N GLU A 93 -5.38 1.44 -12.80
CA GLU A 93 -5.10 2.28 -11.66
C GLU A 93 -6.40 2.86 -11.11
N VAL A 94 -6.56 2.79 -9.80
CA VAL A 94 -7.72 3.29 -9.09
C VAL A 94 -7.27 4.36 -8.11
N LEU A 95 -7.87 5.53 -8.22
CA LEU A 95 -7.69 6.64 -7.30
C LEU A 95 -8.92 6.76 -6.40
N ILE A 96 -8.74 6.56 -5.11
CA ILE A 96 -9.79 6.73 -4.10
C ILE A 96 -9.55 8.05 -3.38
N ILE A 97 -10.49 8.98 -3.46
CA ILE A 97 -10.45 10.27 -2.79
C ILE A 97 -11.50 10.24 -1.69
N ALA A 98 -11.05 10.32 -0.43
CA ALA A 98 -11.92 10.24 0.73
C ALA A 98 -11.83 11.52 1.55
N LYS A 99 -12.99 12.17 1.76
CA LYS A 99 -13.16 13.46 2.43
C LYS A 99 -13.93 13.28 3.75
#